data_AF-A0A4Q5LUT2-F1
#
_entry.id   AF-A0A4Q5LUT2-F1
#
_cell.length_a   1.000
_cell.length_b   1.000
_cell.length_c   1.000
_cell.angle_alpha   90.00
_cell.angle_beta   90.00
_cell.angle_gamma   90.00
#
_symmetry.space_group_name_H-M   'P 1'
#
loop_
_entity.id
_entity.type
_entity.pdbx_description
1 polymer ?
#
loop_
_entity_poly.entity_id
_entity_poly.type
_entity_poly.pdbx_seq_one_letter_code
_entity_poly.pdbx_strand_id
1 'polypeptide(L)'
;MKTIKLIGLSLIALLGLQACDKEKEVSVEPVTISDLTCPSAVFSGLATAGVTYNGVFTVPYTGGDGSSYTSDNGVSSTGVTGLSAILVPGTLAVGSGMVTYAVAGTPNSAGTAAFVINFGGRACTVAFPVAGSPATPEPVGE
;
A
#
# COMPACT_ATOMS: atom_id res chain seq x y z
N MET A 1 36.85 -39.07 33.54
CA MET A 1 37.25 -39.43 34.91
C MET A 1 36.31 -38.72 35.88
N LYS A 2 35.57 -39.50 36.70
CA LYS A 2 34.96 -39.17 38.01
C LYS A 2 33.99 -37.96 38.05
N THR A 3 32.74 -38.02 38.50
CA THR A 3 31.94 -39.01 39.25
C THR A 3 30.48 -38.52 39.23
N ILE A 4 29.55 -39.41 38.91
CA ILE A 4 28.10 -39.21 39.10
C ILE A 4 27.77 -39.60 40.56
N LYS A 5 27.13 -38.69 41.30
CA LYS A 5 26.44 -38.92 42.60
C LYS A 5 25.14 -38.11 42.55
N LEU A 6 24.03 -38.76 42.21
CA LEU A 6 22.97 -39.25 43.10
C LEU A 6 22.16 -38.14 43.85
N ILE A 7 20.91 -38.00 43.38
CA ILE A 7 19.66 -37.93 44.16
C ILE A 7 19.51 -36.78 45.17
N GLY A 8 18.63 -35.84 44.83
CA GLY A 8 18.03 -34.88 45.77
C GLY A 8 16.65 -34.46 45.29
N LEU A 9 15.62 -35.01 45.93
CA LEU A 9 14.20 -34.64 45.83
C LEU A 9 14.02 -33.10 45.86
N SER A 10 13.53 -32.49 44.78
CA SER A 10 12.94 -31.14 44.87
C SER A 10 12.11 -30.77 43.63
N LEU A 11 10.82 -30.54 43.90
CA LEU A 11 9.92 -29.56 43.30
C LEU A 11 9.72 -29.47 41.76
N ILE A 12 8.42 -29.45 41.43
CA ILE A 12 7.78 -28.90 40.21
C ILE A 12 7.72 -29.86 39.01
N ALA A 13 6.70 -30.71 39.01
CA ALA A 13 6.11 -31.18 37.75
C ALA A 13 5.26 -30.04 37.15
N LEU A 14 5.92 -29.10 36.47
CA LEU A 14 5.28 -28.30 35.42
C LEU A 14 5.00 -29.28 34.28
N LEU A 15 3.74 -29.72 34.15
CA LEU A 15 3.29 -30.41 32.95
C LEU A 15 3.57 -29.47 31.77
N GLY A 16 4.47 -29.92 30.89
CA GLY A 16 4.95 -29.15 29.75
C GLY A 16 3.84 -28.80 28.78
N LEU A 17 3.72 -27.50 28.51
CA LEU A 17 3.44 -27.00 27.16
C LEU A 17 4.72 -26.32 26.67
N GLN A 18 5.69 -27.13 26.23
CA GLN A 18 6.78 -26.65 25.39
C GLN A 18 6.63 -27.30 24.02
N ALA A 19 5.60 -26.88 23.28
CA ALA A 19 5.74 -26.79 21.84
C ALA A 19 6.47 -25.48 21.58
N CYS A 20 7.80 -25.55 21.49
CA CYS A 20 8.60 -24.47 20.93
C CYS A 20 8.33 -24.42 19.43
N ASP A 21 7.24 -23.80 18.99
CA ASP A 21 7.26 -23.19 17.68
C ASP A 21 8.26 -22.03 17.79
N LYS A 22 9.42 -22.22 17.16
CA LYS A 22 10.30 -21.10 16.84
C LYS A 22 9.45 -20.13 16.04
N GLU A 23 8.94 -19.08 16.67
CA GLU A 23 8.57 -17.87 15.96
C GLU A 23 9.88 -17.38 15.32
N LYS A 24 10.08 -17.80 14.07
CA LYS A 24 11.17 -17.30 13.24
C LYS A 24 10.84 -15.83 13.06
N GLU A 25 11.48 -14.99 13.86
CA GLU A 25 11.45 -13.54 13.68
C GLU A 25 11.97 -13.28 12.27
N VAL A 26 11.04 -13.08 11.32
CA VAL A 26 11.39 -12.72 9.96
C VAL A 26 11.91 -11.29 10.07
N SER A 27 13.23 -11.15 10.04
CA SER A 27 13.86 -9.87 9.75
C SER A 27 13.45 -9.48 8.33
N VAL A 28 12.29 -8.82 8.21
CA VAL A 28 11.80 -8.29 6.94
C VAL A 28 12.74 -7.15 6.59
N GLU A 29 13.68 -7.39 5.67
CA GLU A 29 14.44 -6.30 5.11
C GLU A 29 13.44 -5.30 4.49
N PRO A 30 13.55 -4.00 4.84
CA PRO A 30 12.63 -3.01 4.30
C PRO A 30 12.80 -2.97 2.79
N VAL A 31 11.69 -2.96 2.07
CA VAL A 31 11.67 -2.77 0.62
C VAL A 31 12.34 -1.44 0.29
N THR A 32 13.24 -1.42 -0.69
CA THR A 32 13.98 -0.20 -1.07
C THR A 32 13.86 0.14 -2.56
N ILE A 33 13.78 1.44 -2.85
CA ILE A 33 13.91 2.00 -4.20
C ILE A 33 14.80 3.26 -4.19
N SER A 34 15.41 3.56 -5.34
CA SER A 34 16.21 4.78 -5.51
C SER A 34 15.36 6.02 -5.70
N ASP A 35 14.31 5.94 -6.53
CA ASP A 35 13.41 7.07 -6.79
C ASP A 35 11.99 6.59 -7.09
N LEU A 36 11.02 7.47 -6.81
CA LEU A 36 9.59 7.28 -7.09
C LEU A 36 9.06 8.50 -7.85
N THR A 37 8.54 8.29 -9.06
CA THR A 37 8.26 9.37 -10.01
C THR A 37 6.76 9.63 -10.16
N CYS A 38 6.12 10.14 -9.11
CA CYS A 38 4.68 10.46 -9.11
C CYS A 38 4.17 11.31 -10.29
N PRO A 39 4.90 12.33 -10.81
CA PRO A 39 4.44 13.11 -11.97
C PRO A 39 4.28 12.29 -13.26
N SER A 40 4.92 11.11 -13.32
CA SER A 40 4.83 10.18 -14.44
C SER A 40 3.82 9.04 -14.17
N ALA A 41 2.93 9.21 -13.20
CA ALA A 41 1.89 8.24 -12.92
C ALA A 41 0.94 8.07 -14.11
N VAL A 42 0.49 6.83 -14.33
CA VAL A 42 -0.45 6.48 -15.41
C VAL A 42 -1.76 6.04 -14.79
N PHE A 43 -2.86 6.66 -15.23
CA PHE A 43 -4.22 6.38 -14.73
C PHE A 43 -4.97 5.49 -15.71
N SER A 44 -5.67 4.45 -15.22
CA SER A 44 -6.47 3.56 -16.08
C SER A 44 -7.75 4.22 -16.62
N GLY A 45 -8.16 5.34 -16.01
CA GLY A 45 -9.35 6.09 -16.39
C GLY A 45 -9.49 7.35 -15.55
N LEU A 46 -10.42 8.23 -15.93
CA LEU A 46 -10.72 9.47 -15.22
C LEU A 46 -11.91 9.28 -14.29
N ALA A 47 -11.82 9.82 -13.08
CA ALA A 47 -12.96 9.87 -12.16
C ALA A 47 -13.83 11.09 -12.46
N THR A 48 -15.13 10.99 -12.17
CA THR A 48 -16.11 12.07 -12.35
C THR A 48 -16.75 12.41 -11.03
N ALA A 49 -16.85 13.70 -10.72
CA ALA A 49 -17.50 14.19 -9.49
C ALA A 49 -18.90 13.57 -9.31
N GLY A 50 -19.16 13.02 -8.12
CA GLY A 50 -20.43 12.38 -7.77
C GLY A 50 -20.66 10.98 -8.35
N VAL A 51 -19.73 10.45 -9.16
CA VAL A 51 -19.84 9.11 -9.76
C VAL A 51 -18.88 8.15 -9.08
N THR A 52 -19.35 6.95 -8.72
CA THR A 52 -18.49 5.90 -8.19
C THR A 52 -17.40 5.54 -9.20
N TYR A 53 -16.16 5.62 -8.76
CA TYR A 53 -14.96 5.27 -9.51
C TYR A 53 -14.34 3.99 -8.93
N ASN A 54 -13.88 3.13 -9.83
CA ASN A 54 -13.04 1.98 -9.50
C ASN A 54 -12.04 1.80 -10.63
N GLY A 55 -10.76 1.93 -10.33
CA GLY A 55 -9.69 1.91 -11.32
C GLY A 55 -8.34 1.69 -10.67
N VAL A 56 -7.28 1.91 -11.43
CA VAL A 56 -5.91 1.82 -10.94
C VAL A 56 -5.08 2.99 -11.42
N PHE A 57 -4.02 3.31 -10.69
CA PHE A 57 -2.91 4.06 -11.24
C PHE A 57 -1.59 3.37 -10.96
N THR A 58 -0.62 3.56 -11.83
CA THR A 58 0.74 3.08 -11.64
C THR A 58 1.69 4.23 -11.41
N VAL A 59 2.69 4.04 -10.56
CA VAL A 59 3.75 5.01 -10.29
C VAL A 59 5.09 4.37 -10.67
N PRO A 60 5.85 4.98 -11.60
CA PRO A 60 7.18 4.49 -11.94
C PRO A 60 8.15 4.63 -10.77
N TYR A 61 9.03 3.64 -10.60
CA TYR A 61 10.18 3.72 -9.69
C TYR A 61 11.47 3.28 -10.39
N THR A 62 12.61 3.63 -9.79
CA THR A 62 13.94 3.15 -10.19
C THR A 62 14.67 2.53 -9.00
N GLY A 63 15.69 1.72 -9.27
CA GLY A 63 16.55 1.11 -8.25
C GLY A 63 15.85 0.14 -7.30
N GLY A 64 14.80 -0.56 -7.76
CA GLY A 64 14.20 -1.65 -7.00
C GLY A 64 15.18 -2.79 -6.74
N ASP A 65 15.00 -3.45 -5.61
CA ASP A 65 15.90 -4.47 -5.04
C ASP A 65 15.44 -5.91 -5.30
N GLY A 66 14.26 -6.11 -5.89
CA GLY A 66 13.68 -7.43 -6.11
C GLY A 66 12.78 -7.92 -4.96
N SER A 67 12.62 -7.14 -3.90
CA SER A 67 11.85 -7.50 -2.72
C SER A 67 10.35 -7.57 -3.01
N SER A 68 9.66 -8.48 -2.33
CA SER A 68 8.19 -8.52 -2.31
C SER A 68 7.63 -7.51 -1.30
N TYR A 69 6.45 -6.98 -1.61
CA TYR A 69 5.74 -6.02 -0.78
C TYR A 69 4.25 -6.36 -0.69
N THR A 70 3.66 -6.08 0.47
CA THR A 70 2.24 -6.30 0.74
C THR A 70 1.42 -5.05 0.47
N SER A 71 0.09 -5.18 0.56
CA SER A 71 -0.81 -4.03 0.57
C SER A 71 -0.51 -3.09 1.74
N ASP A 72 -0.80 -1.81 1.56
CA ASP A 72 -0.81 -0.81 2.62
C ASP A 72 -2.21 -0.69 3.24
N ASN A 73 -2.36 0.21 4.22
CA ASN A 73 -3.64 0.52 4.86
C ASN A 73 -4.55 1.43 4.02
N GLY A 74 -4.12 1.79 2.81
CA GLY A 74 -4.78 2.79 1.97
C GLY A 74 -4.40 4.23 2.29
N VAL A 75 -4.47 5.06 1.25
CA VAL A 75 -4.17 6.50 1.24
C VAL A 75 -5.43 7.24 0.78
N SER A 76 -5.99 8.06 1.66
CA SER A 76 -7.15 8.90 1.32
C SER A 76 -6.72 10.11 0.47
N SER A 77 -7.57 10.51 -0.48
CA SER A 77 -7.32 11.69 -1.30
C SER A 77 -7.49 13.00 -0.53
N THR A 78 -6.67 13.99 -0.85
CA THR A 78 -6.76 15.38 -0.37
C THR A 78 -7.02 16.34 -1.54
N GLY A 79 -7.47 17.58 -1.25
CA GLY A 79 -7.94 18.52 -2.27
C GLY A 79 -9.36 18.16 -2.73
N VAL A 80 -9.47 17.16 -3.61
CA VAL A 80 -10.73 16.46 -3.88
C VAL A 80 -10.79 15.21 -3.00
N THR A 81 -11.81 15.11 -2.14
CA THR A 81 -11.96 13.99 -1.19
C THR A 81 -12.95 12.94 -1.70
N GLY A 82 -12.94 11.75 -1.10
CA GLY A 82 -13.89 10.68 -1.41
C GLY A 82 -13.30 9.55 -2.27
N LEU A 83 -12.01 9.63 -2.61
CA LEU A 83 -11.25 8.53 -3.20
C LEU A 83 -10.25 7.96 -2.18
N SER A 84 -9.98 6.67 -2.28
CA SER A 84 -8.95 5.96 -1.52
C SER A 84 -8.10 5.13 -2.47
N ALA A 85 -6.78 5.23 -2.34
CA ALA A 85 -5.81 4.45 -3.11
C ALA A 85 -5.19 3.38 -2.20
N ILE A 86 -5.14 2.12 -2.62
CA ILE A 86 -4.56 1.01 -1.86
C ILE A 86 -3.46 0.37 -2.70
N LEU A 87 -2.27 0.18 -2.11
CA LEU A 87 -1.16 -0.48 -2.78
C LEU A 87 -1.53 -1.94 -3.11
N VAL A 88 -1.41 -2.33 -4.37
CA VAL A 88 -1.61 -3.72 -4.79
C VAL A 88 -0.33 -4.51 -4.45
N PRO A 89 -0.41 -5.63 -3.70
CA PRO A 89 0.77 -6.42 -3.35
C PRO A 89 1.50 -6.94 -4.60
N GLY A 90 2.82 -7.04 -4.52
CA GLY A 90 3.64 -7.43 -5.66
C GLY A 90 5.09 -7.68 -5.30
N THR A 91 5.93 -7.72 -6.34
CA THR A 91 7.39 -7.87 -6.22
C THR A 91 8.06 -6.81 -7.07
N LEU A 92 9.10 -6.15 -6.53
CA LEU A 92 9.88 -5.20 -7.30
C LEU A 92 10.67 -5.90 -8.40
N ALA A 93 10.83 -5.22 -9.53
CA ALA A 93 11.86 -5.55 -10.49
C ALA A 93 13.21 -5.06 -9.93
N VAL A 94 14.28 -5.79 -10.23
CA VAL A 94 15.64 -5.29 -10.00
C VAL A 94 15.89 -4.17 -11.00
N GLY A 95 16.06 -2.93 -10.51
CA GLY A 95 16.18 -1.73 -11.35
C GLY A 95 14.87 -0.96 -11.48
N SER A 96 14.39 -0.69 -12.70
CA SER A 96 13.19 0.13 -12.92
C SER A 96 11.92 -0.71 -13.04
N GLY A 97 10.81 -0.20 -12.51
CA GLY A 97 9.51 -0.83 -12.64
C GLY A 97 8.36 0.13 -12.31
N MET A 98 7.18 -0.43 -12.05
CA MET A 98 6.01 0.32 -11.62
C MET A 98 5.38 -0.33 -10.41
N VAL A 99 4.90 0.49 -9.46
CA VAL A 99 3.99 0.06 -8.40
C VAL A 99 2.56 0.41 -8.79
N THR A 100 1.61 -0.42 -8.40
CA THR A 100 0.20 -0.26 -8.77
C THR A 100 -0.63 0.05 -7.53
N TYR A 101 -1.48 1.07 -7.63
CA TYR A 101 -2.48 1.40 -6.62
C TYR A 101 -3.88 1.20 -7.19
N ALA A 102 -4.71 0.46 -6.47
CA ALA A 102 -6.15 0.38 -6.74
C ALA A 102 -6.84 1.59 -6.13
N VAL A 103 -7.64 2.32 -6.91
CA VAL A 103 -8.37 3.50 -6.47
C VAL A 103 -9.86 3.25 -6.54
N ALA A 104 -10.54 3.48 -5.42
CA ALA A 104 -11.97 3.36 -5.33
C ALA A 104 -12.60 4.52 -4.54
N GLY A 105 -13.87 4.78 -4.81
CA GLY A 105 -14.68 5.74 -4.05
C GLY A 105 -15.52 6.63 -4.94
N THR A 106 -16.07 7.70 -4.38
CA THR A 106 -16.89 8.68 -5.09
C THR A 106 -16.35 10.08 -4.77
N PRO A 107 -15.70 10.75 -5.74
CA PRO A 107 -15.13 12.07 -5.47
C PRO A 107 -16.26 13.09 -5.28
N ASN A 108 -16.11 13.97 -4.30
CA ASN A 108 -17.14 14.95 -3.95
C ASN A 108 -17.22 16.15 -4.90
N SER A 109 -16.14 16.46 -5.63
CA SER A 109 -16.07 17.59 -6.54
C SER A 109 -15.12 17.32 -7.70
N ALA A 110 -15.16 18.18 -8.73
CA ALA A 110 -14.16 18.22 -9.77
C ALA A 110 -12.84 18.83 -9.25
N GLY A 111 -11.74 18.61 -9.97
CA GLY A 111 -10.45 19.22 -9.67
C GLY A 111 -9.31 18.20 -9.60
N THR A 112 -8.39 18.38 -8.65
CA THR A 112 -7.25 17.49 -8.47
C THR A 112 -7.33 16.81 -7.10
N ALA A 113 -7.46 15.49 -7.11
CA ALA A 113 -7.29 14.63 -5.94
C ALA A 113 -5.79 14.36 -5.75
N ALA A 114 -5.24 14.62 -4.57
CA ALA A 114 -3.84 14.39 -4.27
C ALA A 114 -3.66 13.20 -3.32
N PHE A 115 -2.81 12.25 -3.70
CA PHE A 115 -2.44 11.09 -2.88
C PHE A 115 -0.96 11.19 -2.48
N VAL A 116 -0.69 11.22 -1.17
CA VAL A 116 0.69 11.20 -0.64
C VAL A 116 1.14 9.75 -0.53
N ILE A 117 1.99 9.34 -1.47
CA ILE A 117 2.49 7.97 -1.58
C ILE A 117 3.80 7.86 -0.82
N ASN A 118 3.90 6.87 0.07
CA ASN A 118 5.10 6.52 0.79
C ASN A 118 5.44 5.06 0.48
N PHE A 119 6.47 4.83 -0.33
CA PHE A 119 6.84 3.50 -0.77
C PHE A 119 8.36 3.36 -0.92
N GLY A 120 8.91 2.25 -0.42
CA GLY A 120 10.32 1.91 -0.57
C GLY A 120 11.31 2.95 -0.01
N GLY A 121 10.91 3.66 1.05
CA GLY A 121 11.69 4.77 1.64
C GLY A 121 11.60 6.10 0.90
N ARG A 122 10.74 6.21 -0.14
CA ARG A 122 10.50 7.43 -0.90
C ARG A 122 9.08 7.93 -0.71
N ALA A 123 8.94 9.24 -0.68
CA ALA A 123 7.65 9.92 -0.60
C ALA A 123 7.45 10.80 -1.84
N CYS A 124 6.27 10.74 -2.45
CA CYS A 124 5.87 11.68 -3.49
C CYS A 124 4.35 11.84 -3.55
N THR A 125 3.87 12.87 -4.25
CA THR A 125 2.43 13.14 -4.37
C THR A 125 1.94 12.87 -5.78
N VAL A 126 0.98 11.97 -5.92
CA VAL A 126 0.26 11.73 -7.20
C VAL A 126 -0.87 12.75 -7.31
N ALA A 127 -0.90 13.50 -8.41
CA ALA A 127 -1.98 14.39 -8.78
C ALA A 127 -2.96 13.67 -9.70
N PHE A 128 -4.08 13.22 -9.16
CA PHE A 128 -5.12 12.49 -9.87
C PHE A 128 -6.23 13.46 -10.34
N PRO A 129 -6.45 13.64 -11.65
CA PRO A 129 -7.48 14.55 -12.16
C PRO A 129 -8.89 13.96 -12.01
N VAL A 130 -9.83 14.80 -11.59
CA VAL A 130 -11.26 14.47 -11.46
C VAL A 130 -12.07 15.41 -12.36
N ALA A 131 -12.82 14.84 -13.28
CA ALA A 131 -13.70 15.55 -14.19
C ALA A 131 -14.94 16.09 -13.46
N GLY A 132 -15.47 17.21 -13.98
CA GLY A 132 -16.78 17.72 -13.57
C GLY A 132 -17.89 16.74 -13.93
N SER A 133 -18.95 16.73 -13.13
CA SER A 133 -20.18 16.02 -13.49
C SER A 133 -20.65 16.51 -14.86
N PRO A 134 -21.12 15.63 -15.75
CA PRO A 134 -21.80 16.09 -16.96
C PRO A 134 -22.94 17.01 -16.54
N ALA A 135 -22.96 18.23 -17.07
CA ALA A 135 -24.08 19.13 -16.86
C ALA A 135 -25.32 18.41 -17.39
N THR A 136 -26.31 18.17 -16.52
CA THR A 136 -27.65 17.85 -17.01
C THR A 136 -28.08 19.05 -17.83
N PRO A 137 -28.42 18.91 -19.13
CA PRO A 137 -28.99 20.05 -19.86
C PRO A 137 -30.22 20.49 -19.07
N GLU A 138 -30.16 21.70 -18.53
CA GLU A 138 -31.29 22.33 -17.86
C GLU A 138 -32.42 22.38 -18.89
N PRO A 139 -33.62 21.83 -18.59
CA PRO A 139 -34.73 21.97 -19.50
C PRO A 139 -35.03 23.46 -19.63
N VAL A 140 -34.76 24.01 -20.81
CA VAL A 140 -35.16 25.38 -21.17
C VAL A 140 -36.68 25.41 -21.04
N GLY A 141 -37.17 26.09 -20.00
CA GLY A 141 -38.59 26.34 -19.82
C GLY A 141 -39.08 27.20 -20.97
N GLU A 142 -40.05 26.66 -21.73
CA GLU A 142 -40.92 27.41 -22.65
C GLU A 142 -41.85 28.37 -21.90
#